data_AF-A0A177B105-F1
#
_entry.id   AF-A0A177B105-F1
#
_cell.length_a   1.000
_cell.length_b   1.000
_cell.length_c   1.000
_cell.angle_alpha   90.00
_cell.angle_beta   90.00
_cell.angle_gamma   90.00
#
_symmetry.space_group_name_H-M   'P 1'
#
loop_
_entity.id
_entity.type
_entity.pdbx_description
1 polymer ?
#
loop_
_entity_poly.entity_id
_entity_poly.type
_entity_poly.pdbx_seq_one_letter_code
_entity_poly.pdbx_strand_id
1 'polypeptide(L)'
;GDTKLIYDEIKLIEDEVLDKQLAVDLPRCHKYYSLLNNNIGREKIRQVILKWISSDQKNVYWQGLDSICAPFVVLNYNRLDLALVCIEQFINKFLDNFFVTTNMHVLAEYLQCFVCLISFHDPELSHHLLKIKFDPNLYAISWFLTLFGHVFQMENLMLLWDNWLAGDSTMPLFTGLTLIKEIHRDKILESDFDSCITIFSKKFITNVNDLNSFANMYYISTPSSITFRKHMNLSAYSSSLINSKFIVNPIHYNLDITIGKIFGQELADIIDGIHSHFNLEKIKIIDIRSKAEYQRGHLPQSVHFPITIEQLTKNGKSTIAKFENLQSNIKNYKLKIIIGEEFDIRLKLGNYIVYKLYIPNVCICSTEMDIFSKYNMLTSIV
;
A
#
# COMPACT_ATOMS: atom_id res chain seq x y z
N GLY A 1 17.93 23.11 -13.91
CA GLY A 1 19.29 23.71 -13.83
C GLY A 1 20.21 22.98 -14.79
N ASP A 2 21.47 23.36 -14.86
CA ASP A 2 22.49 22.63 -15.62
C ASP A 2 22.83 21.33 -14.87
N THR A 3 22.17 20.23 -15.25
CA THR A 3 22.32 18.92 -14.61
C THR A 3 23.74 18.38 -14.73
N LYS A 4 24.46 18.78 -15.78
CA LYS A 4 25.81 18.28 -16.06
C LYS A 4 26.82 18.86 -15.08
N LEU A 5 26.76 20.17 -14.83
CA LEU A 5 27.64 20.81 -13.83
C LEU A 5 27.46 20.19 -12.45
N ILE A 6 26.20 20.03 -11.99
CA ILE A 6 25.90 19.40 -10.70
C ILE A 6 26.43 17.97 -10.65
N TYR A 7 26.21 17.19 -11.71
CA TYR A 7 26.72 15.82 -11.79
C TYR A 7 28.25 15.79 -11.68
N ASP A 8 28.96 16.64 -12.41
CA ASP A 8 30.42 16.67 -12.44
C ASP A 8 31.04 17.12 -11.10
N GLU A 9 30.34 17.95 -10.33
CA GLU A 9 30.75 18.38 -8.97
C GLU A 9 30.61 17.27 -7.91
N ILE A 10 29.69 16.31 -8.10
CA ILE A 10 29.51 15.18 -7.18
C ILE A 10 30.70 14.22 -7.31
N LYS A 11 31.51 14.17 -6.26
CA LYS A 11 32.60 13.21 -6.12
C LYS A 11 32.06 11.81 -5.86
N LEU A 12 32.78 10.80 -6.34
CA LEU A 12 32.49 9.41 -6.01
C LEU A 12 32.93 9.12 -4.57
N ILE A 13 32.08 8.46 -3.81
CA ILE A 13 32.45 7.88 -2.51
C ILE A 13 33.43 6.73 -2.69
N GLU A 14 34.42 6.64 -1.80
CA GLU A 14 35.35 5.52 -1.70
C GLU A 14 34.93 4.65 -0.50
N ASP A 15 34.41 3.45 -0.77
CA ASP A 15 33.96 2.51 0.25
C ASP A 15 34.20 1.07 -0.23
N GLU A 16 35.17 0.40 0.39
CA GLU A 16 35.59 -0.96 0.00
C GLU A 16 34.48 -2.01 0.20
N VAL A 17 33.60 -1.82 1.20
CA VAL A 17 32.49 -2.73 1.47
C VAL A 17 31.43 -2.58 0.40
N LEU A 18 31.08 -1.34 0.07
CA LEU A 18 30.15 -1.03 -1.02
C LEU A 18 30.67 -1.55 -2.36
N ASP A 19 31.95 -1.35 -2.65
CA ASP A 19 32.57 -1.81 -3.89
C ASP A 19 32.51 -3.34 -4.04
N LYS A 20 32.78 -4.07 -2.96
CA LYS A 20 32.63 -5.54 -2.93
C LYS A 20 31.19 -5.94 -3.21
N GLN A 21 30.21 -5.26 -2.61
CA GLN A 21 28.80 -5.58 -2.84
C GLN A 21 28.37 -5.31 -4.29
N LEU A 22 28.73 -4.15 -4.86
CA LEU A 22 28.42 -3.79 -6.24
C LEU A 22 29.08 -4.74 -7.25
N ALA A 23 30.29 -5.24 -6.96
CA ALA A 23 30.97 -6.22 -7.80
C ALA A 23 30.19 -7.55 -7.91
N VAL A 24 29.38 -7.91 -6.91
CA VAL A 24 28.53 -9.11 -6.94
C VAL A 24 27.16 -8.83 -7.59
N ASP A 25 26.58 -7.66 -7.37
CA ASP A 25 25.22 -7.33 -7.82
C ASP A 25 25.16 -6.93 -9.30
N LEU A 26 26.06 -6.04 -9.75
CA LEU A 26 26.03 -5.50 -11.13
C LEU A 26 26.14 -6.55 -12.23
N PRO A 27 26.91 -7.66 -12.11
CA PRO A 27 26.90 -8.74 -13.10
C PRO A 27 25.57 -9.49 -13.24
N ARG A 28 24.70 -9.42 -12.22
CA ARG A 28 23.39 -10.08 -12.19
C ARG A 28 22.28 -9.12 -12.62
N CYS A 29 22.46 -7.83 -12.37
CA CYS A 29 21.56 -6.74 -12.73
C CYS A 29 21.18 -6.75 -14.22
N HIS A 30 19.92 -7.09 -14.52
CA HIS A 30 19.36 -7.09 -15.88
C HIS A 30 20.29 -7.68 -16.97
N LYS A 31 21.05 -8.73 -16.66
CA LYS A 31 22.09 -9.31 -17.54
C LYS A 31 21.61 -9.77 -18.91
N TYR A 32 20.30 -9.95 -19.09
CA TYR A 32 19.69 -10.30 -20.37
C TYR A 32 19.62 -9.10 -21.33
N TYR A 33 19.77 -7.87 -20.83
CA TYR A 33 19.69 -6.64 -21.61
C TYR A 33 21.08 -6.26 -22.16
N SER A 34 21.20 -6.19 -23.48
CA SER A 34 22.49 -6.08 -24.19
C SER A 34 23.33 -4.86 -23.80
N LEU A 35 22.69 -3.71 -23.56
CA LEU A 35 23.35 -2.47 -23.14
C LEU A 35 24.01 -2.56 -21.76
N LEU A 36 23.50 -3.45 -20.90
CA LEU A 36 23.98 -3.64 -19.53
C LEU A 36 24.88 -4.87 -19.37
N ASN A 37 24.78 -5.84 -20.29
CA ASN A 37 25.58 -7.06 -20.29
C ASN A 37 27.03 -6.85 -20.80
N ASN A 38 27.71 -5.81 -20.33
CA ASN A 38 29.09 -5.50 -20.66
C ASN A 38 29.73 -4.63 -19.54
N ASN A 39 31.04 -4.39 -19.58
CA ASN A 39 31.72 -3.60 -18.55
C ASN A 39 31.29 -2.13 -18.55
N ILE A 40 31.00 -1.55 -19.72
CA ILE A 40 30.65 -0.14 -19.85
C ILE A 40 29.29 0.13 -19.20
N GLY A 41 28.28 -0.68 -19.49
CA GLY A 41 26.94 -0.57 -18.91
C GLY A 41 26.95 -0.75 -17.39
N ARG A 42 27.68 -1.76 -16.90
CA ARG A 42 27.84 -2.00 -15.46
C ARG A 42 28.52 -0.83 -14.75
N GLU A 43 29.57 -0.29 -15.34
CA GLU A 43 30.28 0.86 -14.79
C GLU A 43 29.41 2.12 -14.77
N LYS A 44 28.55 2.32 -15.79
CA LYS A 44 27.58 3.42 -15.80
C LYS A 44 26.57 3.32 -14.65
N ILE A 45 26.03 2.13 -14.38
CA ILE A 45 25.15 1.91 -13.21
C ILE A 45 25.94 2.17 -11.92
N ARG A 46 27.16 1.64 -11.81
CA ARG A 46 28.03 1.84 -10.64
C ARG A 46 28.23 3.33 -10.35
N GLN A 47 28.61 4.11 -11.35
CA GLN A 47 28.85 5.56 -11.21
C GLN A 47 27.61 6.30 -10.71
N VAL A 48 26.44 5.99 -11.28
CA VAL A 48 25.19 6.64 -10.88
C VAL A 48 24.81 6.28 -9.45
N ILE A 49 24.95 5.02 -9.03
CA ILE A 49 24.71 4.61 -7.63
C ILE A 49 25.63 5.36 -6.68
N LEU A 50 26.94 5.37 -6.94
CA LEU A 50 27.90 6.04 -6.07
C LEU A 50 27.64 7.54 -5.96
N LYS A 51 27.29 8.20 -7.07
CA LYS A 51 26.95 9.62 -7.05
C LYS A 51 25.63 9.88 -6.32
N TRP A 52 24.62 9.03 -6.48
CA TRP A 52 23.36 9.14 -5.76
C TRP A 52 23.55 9.02 -4.23
N ILE A 53 24.40 8.07 -3.79
CA ILE A 53 24.80 7.95 -2.38
C ILE A 53 25.56 9.18 -1.92
N SER A 54 26.49 9.69 -2.73
CA SER A 54 27.30 10.87 -2.38
C SER A 54 26.50 12.18 -2.35
N SER A 55 25.30 12.19 -2.95
CA SER A 55 24.45 13.40 -3.04
C SER A 55 23.68 13.69 -1.75
N ASP A 56 23.40 12.68 -0.93
CA ASP A 56 22.77 12.84 0.39
C ASP A 56 23.37 11.84 1.37
N GLN A 57 23.87 12.33 2.51
CA GLN A 57 24.50 11.52 3.56
C GLN A 57 23.59 10.44 4.16
N LYS A 58 22.27 10.54 3.99
CA LYS A 58 21.33 9.52 4.46
C LYS A 58 21.27 8.31 3.55
N ASN A 59 21.63 8.46 2.28
CA ASN A 59 21.48 7.43 1.27
C ASN A 59 22.51 6.32 1.50
N VAL A 60 22.04 5.07 1.51
CA VAL A 60 22.89 3.88 1.60
C VAL A 60 22.48 2.87 0.54
N TYR A 61 23.43 2.07 0.09
CA TYR A 61 23.15 0.98 -0.83
C TYR A 61 22.43 -0.16 -0.11
N TRP A 62 21.26 -0.53 -0.62
CA TRP A 62 20.63 -1.81 -0.35
C TRP A 62 20.56 -2.63 -1.64
N GLN A 63 20.77 -3.94 -1.52
CA GLN A 63 20.69 -4.85 -2.65
C GLN A 63 19.32 -4.71 -3.35
N GLY A 64 19.35 -4.46 -4.66
CA GLY A 64 18.16 -4.17 -5.47
C GLY A 64 18.10 -2.73 -5.97
N LEU A 65 18.87 -1.79 -5.39
CA LEU A 65 18.98 -0.41 -5.90
C LEU A 65 19.51 -0.37 -7.33
N ASP A 66 20.43 -1.28 -7.67
CA ASP A 66 20.94 -1.49 -9.03
C ASP A 66 19.83 -1.74 -10.05
N SER A 67 18.82 -2.54 -9.68
CA SER A 67 17.65 -2.83 -10.52
C SER A 67 16.75 -1.61 -10.72
N ILE A 68 16.76 -0.64 -9.80
CA ILE A 68 16.07 0.65 -9.97
C ILE A 68 16.86 1.58 -10.89
N CYS A 69 18.18 1.64 -10.72
CA CYS A 69 19.03 2.52 -11.54
C CYS A 69 19.09 2.07 -13.00
N ALA A 70 19.04 0.75 -13.25
CA ALA A 70 19.24 0.17 -14.57
C ALA A 70 18.34 0.74 -15.68
N PRO A 71 17.00 0.84 -15.53
CA PRO A 71 16.13 1.45 -16.55
C PRO A 71 16.50 2.90 -16.88
N PHE A 72 16.79 3.74 -15.88
CA PHE A 72 17.14 5.14 -16.10
C PHE A 72 18.51 5.32 -16.78
N VAL A 73 19.47 4.44 -16.47
CA VAL A 73 20.76 4.38 -17.17
C VAL A 73 20.58 3.92 -18.61
N VAL A 74 19.71 2.95 -18.88
CA VAL A 74 19.39 2.52 -20.25
C VAL A 74 18.78 3.67 -21.05
N LEU A 75 17.77 4.36 -20.51
CA LEU A 75 17.09 5.48 -21.16
C LEU A 75 18.01 6.69 -21.39
N ASN A 76 18.99 6.90 -20.50
CA ASN A 76 19.89 8.05 -20.53
C ASN A 76 21.36 7.62 -20.64
N TYR A 77 21.65 6.62 -21.47
CA TYR A 77 22.96 5.94 -21.52
C TYR A 77 24.16 6.88 -21.73
N ASN A 78 23.95 7.97 -22.48
CA ASN A 78 24.97 8.99 -22.77
C ASN A 78 24.86 10.25 -21.88
N ARG A 79 23.89 10.30 -20.97
CA ARG A 79 23.54 11.43 -20.12
C ARG A 79 23.30 10.95 -18.69
N LEU A 80 24.36 10.46 -18.03
CA LEU A 80 24.27 9.96 -16.65
C LEU A 80 23.83 11.04 -15.65
N ASP A 81 24.05 12.31 -16.00
CA ASP A 81 23.52 13.46 -15.28
C ASP A 81 21.98 13.46 -15.27
N LEU A 82 21.34 13.17 -16.41
CA LEU A 82 19.88 13.01 -16.47
C LEU A 82 19.43 11.72 -15.79
N ALA A 83 20.18 10.62 -15.95
CA ALA A 83 19.87 9.37 -15.27
C ALA A 83 19.81 9.57 -13.75
N LEU A 84 20.81 10.25 -13.18
CA LEU A 84 20.91 10.53 -11.74
C LEU A 84 19.72 11.35 -11.24
N VAL A 85 19.38 12.44 -11.93
CA VAL A 85 18.24 13.29 -11.56
C VAL A 85 16.93 12.52 -11.64
N CYS A 86 16.72 11.72 -12.69
CA CYS A 86 15.52 10.89 -12.82
C CYS A 86 15.42 9.87 -11.67
N ILE A 87 16.52 9.21 -11.31
CA ILE A 87 16.57 8.25 -10.20
C ILE A 87 16.24 8.93 -8.88
N GLU A 88 16.83 10.09 -8.61
CA GLU A 88 16.57 10.85 -7.39
C GLU A 88 15.09 11.20 -7.27
N GLN A 89 14.49 11.76 -8.32
CA GLN A 89 13.06 12.10 -8.31
C GLN A 89 12.17 10.86 -8.19
N PHE A 90 12.54 9.76 -8.83
CA PHE A 90 11.77 8.51 -8.80
C PHE A 90 11.82 7.84 -7.42
N ILE A 91 13.00 7.76 -6.80
CA ILE A 91 13.16 7.25 -5.44
C ILE A 91 12.43 8.15 -4.45
N ASN A 92 12.57 9.48 -4.54
CA ASN A 92 11.86 10.41 -3.67
C ASN A 92 10.34 10.28 -3.79
N LYS A 93 9.81 9.91 -4.97
CA LYS A 93 8.38 9.69 -5.19
C LYS A 93 7.89 8.37 -4.59
N PHE A 94 8.56 7.25 -4.89
CA PHE A 94 8.00 5.91 -4.62
C PHE A 94 8.66 5.18 -3.43
N LEU A 95 9.89 5.53 -3.09
CA LEU A 95 10.76 4.82 -2.15
C LEU A 95 11.40 5.77 -1.14
N ASP A 96 10.68 6.82 -0.76
CA ASP A 96 11.15 7.76 0.26
C ASP A 96 11.53 7.02 1.55
N ASN A 97 12.72 7.31 2.07
CA ASN A 97 13.33 6.64 3.24
C ASN A 97 13.51 5.11 3.14
N PHE A 98 13.42 4.48 1.96
CA PHE A 98 13.72 3.04 1.82
C PHE A 98 15.22 2.74 1.85
N PHE A 99 16.03 3.64 1.29
CA PHE A 99 17.47 3.45 1.11
C PHE A 99 18.28 4.27 2.13
N VAL A 100 17.91 4.15 3.40
CA VAL A 100 18.63 4.75 4.55
C VAL A 100 19.09 3.66 5.51
N THR A 101 20.00 3.97 6.43
CA THR A 101 20.57 2.99 7.38
C THR A 101 19.48 2.30 8.22
N THR A 102 18.45 3.04 8.63
CA THR A 102 17.34 2.54 9.46
C THR A 102 16.03 2.57 8.69
N ASN A 103 15.82 1.63 7.78
CA ASN A 103 14.63 1.55 6.91
C ASN A 103 13.57 0.52 7.38
N MET A 104 13.87 -0.28 8.41
CA MET A 104 13.00 -1.38 8.86
C MET A 104 11.57 -0.94 9.18
N HIS A 105 11.39 0.22 9.80
CA HIS A 105 10.07 0.76 10.10
C HIS A 105 9.30 1.19 8.85
N VAL A 106 10.00 1.73 7.84
CA VAL A 106 9.41 2.13 6.55
C VAL A 106 8.93 0.90 5.80
N LEU A 107 9.76 -0.14 5.74
CA LEU A 107 9.42 -1.39 5.07
C LEU A 107 8.28 -2.14 5.78
N ALA A 108 8.35 -2.26 7.11
CA ALA A 108 7.30 -2.91 7.90
C ALA A 108 5.94 -2.21 7.72
N GLU A 109 5.94 -0.88 7.72
CA GLU A 109 4.76 -0.09 7.40
C GLU A 109 4.24 -0.35 5.99
N TYR A 110 5.12 -0.36 4.98
CA TYR A 110 4.72 -0.58 3.59
C TYR A 110 4.04 -1.95 3.41
N LEU A 111 4.64 -2.99 4.00
CA LEU A 111 4.10 -4.34 3.98
C LEU A 111 2.80 -4.46 4.79
N GLN A 112 2.66 -3.71 5.89
CA GLN A 112 1.41 -3.67 6.64
C GLN A 112 0.27 -3.07 5.83
N CYS A 113 0.51 -1.95 5.14
CA CYS A 113 -0.46 -1.38 4.21
C CYS A 113 -0.84 -2.39 3.13
N PHE A 114 0.13 -3.17 2.65
CA PHE A 114 -0.12 -4.22 1.68
C PHE A 114 -1.02 -5.34 2.23
N VAL A 115 -0.78 -5.82 3.46
CA VAL A 115 -1.67 -6.79 4.14
C VAL A 115 -3.09 -6.24 4.26
N CYS A 116 -3.24 -5.01 4.75
CA CYS A 116 -4.54 -4.34 4.87
C CYS A 116 -5.25 -4.23 3.52
N LEU A 117 -4.49 -3.96 2.44
CA LEU A 117 -5.03 -3.85 1.09
C LEU A 117 -5.53 -5.19 0.55
N ILE A 118 -4.76 -6.28 0.74
CA ILE A 118 -5.20 -7.65 0.40
C ILE A 118 -6.46 -8.00 1.19
N SER A 119 -6.46 -7.77 2.50
CA SER A 119 -7.60 -8.06 3.37
C SER A 119 -8.86 -7.28 3.00
N PHE A 120 -8.69 -6.01 2.61
CA PHE A 120 -9.80 -5.17 2.17
C PHE A 120 -10.42 -5.69 0.87
N HIS A 121 -9.60 -6.05 -0.14
CA HIS A 121 -10.10 -6.45 -1.45
C HIS A 121 -10.43 -7.94 -1.58
N ASP A 122 -9.77 -8.80 -0.82
CA ASP A 122 -9.90 -10.26 -0.86
C ASP A 122 -9.68 -10.89 0.52
N PRO A 123 -10.70 -10.83 1.40
CA PRO A 123 -10.61 -11.38 2.75
C PRO A 123 -10.28 -12.87 2.80
N GLU A 124 -10.77 -13.66 1.84
CA GLU A 124 -10.55 -15.10 1.76
C GLU A 124 -9.07 -15.40 1.52
N LEU A 125 -8.50 -14.76 0.50
CA LEU A 125 -7.07 -14.85 0.18
C LEU A 125 -6.20 -14.39 1.36
N SER A 126 -6.52 -13.24 1.95
CA SER A 126 -5.79 -12.72 3.11
C SER A 126 -5.86 -13.69 4.29
N HIS A 127 -7.04 -14.26 4.57
CA HIS A 127 -7.20 -15.22 5.66
C HIS A 127 -6.40 -16.51 5.42
N HIS A 128 -6.41 -17.00 4.18
CA HIS A 128 -5.65 -18.18 3.80
C HIS A 128 -4.15 -17.98 4.03
N LEU A 129 -3.59 -16.87 3.50
CA LEU A 129 -2.18 -16.52 3.70
C LEU A 129 -1.81 -16.43 5.19
N LEU A 130 -2.66 -15.81 6.01
CA LEU A 130 -2.48 -15.76 7.47
C LEU A 130 -2.49 -17.17 8.10
N LYS A 131 -3.43 -18.04 7.68
CA LYS A 131 -3.56 -19.40 8.20
C LYS A 131 -2.35 -20.27 7.89
N ILE A 132 -1.80 -20.15 6.67
CA ILE A 132 -0.58 -20.86 6.27
C ILE A 132 0.71 -20.16 6.73
N LYS A 133 0.60 -19.02 7.43
CA LYS A 133 1.71 -18.18 7.91
C LYS A 133 2.64 -17.71 6.78
N PHE A 134 2.07 -17.43 5.62
CA PHE A 134 2.79 -16.94 4.44
C PHE A 134 2.74 -15.41 4.38
N ASP A 135 3.62 -14.79 5.15
CA ASP A 135 3.67 -13.35 5.36
C ASP A 135 4.31 -12.59 4.16
N PRO A 136 3.84 -11.39 3.78
CA PRO A 136 4.47 -10.56 2.74
C PRO A 136 5.96 -10.29 2.92
N ASN A 137 6.49 -10.33 4.14
CA ASN A 137 7.94 -10.26 4.39
C ASN A 137 8.72 -11.35 3.63
N LEU A 138 8.11 -12.49 3.29
CA LEU A 138 8.75 -13.60 2.60
C LEU A 138 8.91 -13.37 1.09
N TYR A 139 8.05 -12.56 0.47
CA TYR A 139 7.99 -12.44 -0.99
C TYR A 139 7.98 -11.01 -1.51
N ALA A 140 7.32 -10.08 -0.80
CA ALA A 140 7.02 -8.74 -1.30
C ALA A 140 8.12 -7.71 -1.00
N ILE A 141 9.07 -7.98 -0.10
CA ILE A 141 10.21 -7.08 0.15
C ILE A 141 10.94 -6.79 -1.17
N SER A 142 11.27 -7.83 -1.92
CA SER A 142 11.97 -7.70 -3.20
C SER A 142 11.13 -6.95 -4.24
N TRP A 143 9.80 -7.10 -4.20
CA TRP A 143 8.90 -6.44 -5.12
C TRP A 143 8.89 -4.94 -4.89
N PHE A 144 8.69 -4.50 -3.65
CA PHE A 144 8.60 -3.08 -3.35
C PHE A 144 9.96 -2.41 -3.35
N LEU A 145 11.00 -3.04 -2.77
CA LEU A 145 12.35 -2.48 -2.75
C LEU A 145 12.95 -2.27 -4.15
N THR A 146 12.53 -3.07 -5.14
CA THR A 146 13.00 -2.92 -6.53
C THR A 146 11.93 -2.38 -7.47
N LEU A 147 10.77 -1.99 -6.95
CA LEU A 147 9.61 -1.56 -7.74
C LEU A 147 9.29 -2.53 -8.90
N PHE A 148 9.29 -3.83 -8.57
CA PHE A 148 9.11 -4.98 -9.45
C PHE A 148 10.23 -5.22 -10.48
N GLY A 149 11.39 -4.58 -10.34
CA GLY A 149 12.57 -4.83 -11.19
C GLY A 149 13.08 -6.27 -11.14
N HIS A 150 12.88 -6.97 -10.02
CA HIS A 150 13.15 -8.41 -9.90
C HIS A 150 12.06 -9.31 -10.50
N VAL A 151 10.87 -8.76 -10.76
CA VAL A 151 9.70 -9.49 -11.24
C VAL A 151 9.55 -9.38 -12.76
N PHE A 152 9.62 -8.17 -13.31
CA PHE A 152 9.38 -7.89 -14.71
C PHE A 152 10.68 -7.77 -15.52
N GLN A 153 10.56 -8.02 -16.83
CA GLN A 153 11.63 -7.71 -17.77
C GLN A 153 11.66 -6.21 -18.08
N MET A 154 12.80 -5.70 -18.54
CA MET A 154 13.08 -4.27 -18.73
C MET A 154 11.96 -3.52 -19.48
N GLU A 155 11.49 -4.06 -20.59
CA GLU A 155 10.45 -3.43 -21.42
C GLU A 155 9.11 -3.32 -20.68
N ASN A 156 8.70 -4.40 -20.01
CA ASN A 156 7.47 -4.45 -19.21
C ASN A 156 7.58 -3.59 -17.95
N LEU A 157 8.77 -3.52 -17.35
CA LEU A 157 9.06 -2.69 -16.18
C LEU A 157 8.93 -1.19 -16.52
N MET A 158 9.50 -0.76 -17.64
CA MET A 158 9.37 0.63 -18.10
C MET A 158 7.91 0.99 -18.40
N LEU A 159 7.16 0.11 -19.09
CA LEU A 159 5.73 0.33 -19.35
C LEU A 159 4.89 0.42 -18.07
N LEU A 160 5.24 -0.38 -17.05
CA LEU A 160 4.60 -0.34 -15.74
C LEU A 160 4.87 1.01 -15.05
N TRP A 161 6.14 1.44 -15.00
CA TRP A 161 6.53 2.69 -14.36
C TRP A 161 5.99 3.92 -15.07
N ASP A 162 5.91 3.91 -16.40
CA ASP A 162 5.31 5.00 -17.18
C ASP A 162 3.86 5.29 -16.73
N ASN A 163 3.08 4.23 -16.45
CA ASN A 163 1.71 4.39 -15.94
C ASN A 163 1.70 4.93 -14.51
N TRP A 164 2.59 4.44 -13.65
CA TRP A 164 2.67 4.93 -12.26
C TRP A 164 3.07 6.39 -12.15
N LEU A 165 3.87 6.90 -13.09
CA LEU A 165 4.29 8.29 -13.08
C LEU A 165 3.09 9.26 -13.16
N ALA A 166 1.98 8.84 -13.78
CA ALA A 166 0.72 9.57 -13.82
C ALA A 166 -0.10 9.50 -12.51
N GLY A 167 0.13 8.47 -11.68
CA GLY A 167 -0.49 8.29 -10.36
C GLY A 167 0.37 8.80 -9.21
N ASP A 168 -0.01 8.43 -7.98
CA ASP A 168 0.73 8.78 -6.76
C ASP A 168 1.68 7.67 -6.28
N SER A 169 2.35 7.93 -5.16
CA SER A 169 3.34 7.02 -4.54
C SER A 169 2.77 5.66 -4.07
N THR A 170 1.45 5.44 -4.12
CA THR A 170 0.79 4.20 -3.69
C THR A 170 0.58 3.19 -4.81
N MET A 171 0.76 3.58 -6.07
CA MET A 171 0.59 2.70 -7.24
C MET A 171 1.29 1.33 -7.14
N PRO A 172 2.51 1.20 -6.58
CA PRO A 172 3.15 -0.11 -6.46
C PRO A 172 2.37 -1.08 -5.55
N LEU A 173 1.68 -0.60 -4.51
CA LEU A 173 0.83 -1.43 -3.64
C LEU A 173 -0.32 -2.07 -4.45
N PHE A 174 -0.95 -1.29 -5.32
CA PHE A 174 -2.04 -1.76 -6.16
C PHE A 174 -1.55 -2.73 -7.24
N THR A 175 -0.37 -2.49 -7.83
CA THR A 175 0.25 -3.48 -8.71
C THR A 175 0.53 -4.80 -7.98
N GLY A 176 1.05 -4.74 -6.75
CA GLY A 176 1.25 -5.93 -5.91
C GLY A 176 -0.06 -6.68 -5.64
N LEU A 177 -1.15 -5.95 -5.38
CA LEU A 177 -2.46 -6.54 -5.13
C LEU A 177 -2.96 -7.27 -6.37
N THR A 178 -2.89 -6.61 -7.53
CA THR A 178 -3.31 -7.18 -8.81
C THR A 178 -2.52 -8.43 -9.16
N LEU A 179 -1.20 -8.45 -8.92
CA LEU A 179 -0.37 -9.63 -9.16
C LEU A 179 -0.88 -10.85 -8.38
N ILE A 180 -1.23 -10.68 -7.11
CA ILE A 180 -1.70 -11.80 -6.29
C ILE A 180 -3.15 -12.17 -6.66
N LYS A 181 -4.02 -11.18 -6.82
CA LYS A 181 -5.46 -11.37 -6.96
C LYS A 181 -5.91 -11.80 -8.36
N GLU A 182 -5.31 -11.26 -9.42
CA GLU A 182 -5.74 -11.57 -10.79
C GLU A 182 -4.96 -12.74 -11.40
N ILE A 183 -3.71 -12.95 -10.98
CA ILE A 183 -2.83 -13.93 -11.66
C ILE A 183 -2.76 -15.26 -10.90
N HIS A 184 -2.73 -15.22 -9.57
CA HIS A 184 -2.39 -16.40 -8.77
C HIS A 184 -3.40 -16.79 -7.71
N ARG A 185 -4.49 -16.02 -7.53
CA ARG A 185 -5.46 -16.20 -6.45
C ARG A 185 -5.87 -17.65 -6.24
N ASP A 186 -6.44 -18.29 -7.25
CA ASP A 186 -6.98 -19.66 -7.12
C ASP A 186 -5.88 -20.67 -6.77
N LYS A 187 -4.71 -20.55 -7.43
CA LYS A 187 -3.54 -21.38 -7.13
C LYS A 187 -3.04 -21.18 -5.71
N ILE A 188 -3.05 -19.95 -5.21
CA ILE A 188 -2.62 -19.62 -3.84
C ILE A 188 -3.59 -20.20 -2.82
N LEU A 189 -4.91 -20.08 -3.06
CA LEU A 189 -5.94 -20.62 -2.17
C LEU A 189 -5.86 -22.15 -2.04
N GLU A 190 -5.41 -22.83 -3.09
CA GLU A 190 -5.20 -24.28 -3.07
C GLU A 190 -3.82 -24.70 -2.51
N SER A 191 -2.91 -23.74 -2.29
CA SER A 191 -1.52 -24.01 -1.92
C SER A 191 -1.28 -23.95 -0.41
N ASP A 192 -0.33 -24.76 0.04
CA ASP A 192 0.29 -24.63 1.36
C ASP A 192 1.51 -23.69 1.33
N PHE A 193 2.23 -23.60 2.45
CA PHE A 193 3.39 -22.73 2.60
C PHE A 193 4.48 -23.01 1.54
N ASP A 194 4.90 -24.26 1.36
CA ASP A 194 5.99 -24.63 0.45
C ASP A 194 5.59 -24.44 -1.02
N SER A 195 4.34 -24.74 -1.35
CA SER A 195 3.78 -24.47 -2.67
C SER A 195 3.77 -22.97 -2.97
N CYS A 196 3.44 -22.13 -1.99
CA CYS A 196 3.51 -20.67 -2.13
C CYS A 196 4.94 -20.18 -2.36
N ILE A 197 5.97 -20.68 -1.65
CA ILE A 197 7.38 -20.35 -1.94
C ILE A 197 7.71 -20.61 -3.43
N THR A 198 7.23 -21.73 -3.97
CA THR A 198 7.46 -22.10 -5.37
C THR A 198 6.69 -21.21 -6.35
N ILE A 199 5.47 -20.78 -6.01
CA ILE A 199 4.67 -19.87 -6.85
C ILE A 199 5.32 -18.49 -6.91
N PHE A 200 5.65 -17.91 -5.76
CA PHE A 200 6.14 -16.54 -5.65
C PHE A 200 7.60 -16.35 -6.08
N SER A 201 8.38 -17.44 -6.19
CA SER A 201 9.75 -17.40 -6.72
C SER A 201 9.84 -17.36 -8.25
N LYS A 202 8.73 -17.62 -8.96
CA LYS A 202 8.69 -17.59 -10.43
C LYS A 202 8.48 -16.16 -10.94
N LYS A 203 9.00 -15.88 -12.14
CA LYS A 203 8.69 -14.63 -12.84
C LYS A 203 7.22 -14.59 -13.22
N PHE A 204 6.60 -13.44 -13.02
CA PHE A 204 5.23 -13.19 -13.40
C PHE A 204 5.16 -12.94 -14.91
N ILE A 205 4.33 -13.72 -15.61
CA ILE A 205 4.02 -13.51 -17.02
C ILE A 205 2.60 -12.98 -17.08
N THR A 206 2.46 -11.69 -17.37
CA THR A 206 1.17 -11.03 -17.49
C THR A 206 1.24 -9.86 -18.46
N ASN A 207 0.10 -9.47 -19.00
CA ASN A 207 -0.05 -8.27 -19.80
C ASN A 207 -0.02 -7.04 -18.87
N VAL A 208 0.97 -6.17 -19.08
CA VAL A 208 1.16 -4.97 -18.26
C VAL A 208 -0.01 -3.99 -18.37
N ASN A 209 -0.69 -3.92 -19.53
CA ASN A 209 -1.84 -3.03 -19.70
C ASN A 209 -3.05 -3.49 -18.88
N ASP A 210 -3.30 -4.80 -18.85
CA ASP A 210 -4.36 -5.39 -18.03
C ASP A 210 -4.03 -5.19 -16.54
N LEU A 211 -2.76 -5.44 -16.17
CA LEU A 211 -2.24 -5.22 -14.81
C LEU A 211 -2.49 -3.77 -14.34
N ASN A 212 -2.17 -2.78 -15.17
CA ASN A 212 -2.38 -1.37 -14.88
C ASN A 212 -3.88 -1.02 -14.79
N SER A 213 -4.69 -1.59 -15.66
CA SER A 213 -6.14 -1.36 -15.66
C SER A 213 -6.78 -1.85 -14.36
N PHE A 214 -6.44 -3.06 -13.92
CA PHE A 214 -6.91 -3.59 -12.65
C PHE A 214 -6.34 -2.82 -11.45
N ALA A 215 -5.05 -2.47 -11.46
CA ALA A 215 -4.44 -1.66 -10.39
C ALA A 215 -5.17 -0.32 -10.22
N ASN A 216 -5.51 0.36 -11.32
CA ASN A 216 -6.29 1.60 -11.30
C ASN A 216 -7.72 1.39 -10.79
N MET A 217 -8.38 0.29 -11.15
CA MET A 217 -9.69 -0.06 -10.61
C MET A 217 -9.64 -0.24 -9.08
N TYR A 218 -8.61 -0.92 -8.57
CA TYR A 218 -8.41 -1.07 -7.14
C TYR A 218 -8.06 0.25 -6.47
N TYR A 219 -7.21 1.08 -7.08
CA TYR A 219 -6.89 2.43 -6.60
C TYR A 219 -8.17 3.27 -6.38
N ILE A 220 -9.01 3.40 -7.41
CA ILE A 220 -10.23 4.24 -7.36
C ILE A 220 -11.28 3.71 -6.36
N SER A 221 -11.29 2.40 -6.10
CA SER A 221 -12.27 1.79 -5.18
C SER A 221 -11.79 1.70 -3.73
N THR A 222 -10.57 2.17 -3.43
CA THR A 222 -9.95 2.09 -2.11
C THR A 222 -9.90 3.48 -1.47
N PRO A 223 -10.44 3.66 -0.25
CA PRO A 223 -10.17 4.86 0.52
C PRO A 223 -8.66 5.08 0.69
N SER A 224 -8.22 6.29 0.37
CA SER A 224 -6.82 6.73 0.37
C SER A 224 -6.15 6.47 1.73
N SER A 225 -6.89 6.62 2.83
CA SER A 225 -6.42 6.34 4.19
C SER A 225 -5.90 4.90 4.40
N ILE A 226 -6.38 3.92 3.62
CA ILE A 226 -5.95 2.51 3.78
C ILE A 226 -4.49 2.32 3.36
N THR A 227 -4.06 3.05 2.35
CA THR A 227 -2.69 3.03 1.82
C THR A 227 -1.84 4.18 2.34
N PHE A 228 -2.36 4.97 3.30
CA PHE A 228 -1.60 6.02 3.95
C PHE A 228 -0.45 5.43 4.77
N ARG A 229 0.71 6.08 4.67
CA ARG A 229 1.95 5.73 5.33
C ARG A 229 2.57 6.99 5.93
N LYS A 230 2.95 6.95 7.21
CA LYS A 230 3.63 8.00 7.95
C LYS A 230 4.96 8.39 7.30
N HIS A 231 5.72 7.42 6.79
CA HIS A 231 7.05 7.69 6.21
C HIS A 231 7.02 7.88 4.68
N MET A 232 5.83 8.07 4.07
CA MET A 232 5.80 8.42 2.64
C MET A 232 6.13 9.90 2.41
N ASN A 233 6.61 10.21 1.22
CA ASN A 233 6.70 11.58 0.74
C ASN A 233 5.29 12.15 0.50
N LEU A 234 4.86 13.07 1.37
CA LEU A 234 3.53 13.69 1.28
C LEU A 234 3.32 14.53 0.01
N SER A 235 4.38 15.13 -0.56
CA SER A 235 4.24 15.88 -1.82
C SER A 235 4.00 14.98 -3.04
N ALA A 236 4.36 13.70 -2.92
CA ALA A 236 4.18 12.68 -3.95
C ALA A 236 2.85 11.93 -3.84
N TYR A 237 2.03 12.27 -2.84
CA TYR A 237 0.75 11.65 -2.58
C TYR A 237 -0.36 12.55 -3.14
N SER A 238 -1.36 12.00 -3.85
CA SER A 238 -2.42 12.80 -4.47
C SER A 238 -3.74 12.60 -3.72
N SER A 239 -3.84 13.11 -2.49
CA SER A 239 -5.09 13.08 -1.74
C SER A 239 -5.42 14.41 -1.09
N SER A 240 -6.73 14.70 -0.96
CA SER A 240 -7.27 15.81 -0.17
C SER A 240 -6.79 15.81 1.29
N LEU A 241 -6.28 14.66 1.78
CA LEU A 241 -5.74 14.47 3.12
C LEU A 241 -4.53 15.38 3.43
N ILE A 242 -3.78 15.81 2.40
CA ILE A 242 -2.56 16.64 2.58
C ILE A 242 -2.90 18.05 3.07
N ASN A 243 -4.10 18.54 2.79
CA ASN A 243 -4.59 19.84 3.30
C ASN A 243 -5.29 19.70 4.66
N SER A 244 -5.27 18.52 5.28
CA SER A 244 -5.95 18.30 6.56
C SER A 244 -5.15 18.91 7.71
N LYS A 245 -5.84 19.68 8.58
CA LYS A 245 -5.31 20.13 9.89
C LYS A 245 -5.13 18.97 10.89
N PHE A 246 -5.52 17.76 10.50
CA PHE A 246 -5.50 16.56 11.31
C PHE A 246 -4.51 15.59 10.71
N ILE A 247 -3.23 15.79 11.01
CA ILE A 247 -2.32 14.65 11.10
C ILE A 247 -2.84 13.84 12.28
N VAL A 248 -3.80 12.96 12.05
CA VAL A 248 -4.18 11.96 13.04
C VAL A 248 -2.88 11.22 13.29
N ASN A 249 -2.30 11.41 14.48
CA ASN A 249 -1.18 10.60 14.95
C ASN A 249 -1.51 9.17 14.55
N PRO A 250 -0.72 8.50 13.71
CA PRO A 250 -1.05 7.17 13.26
C PRO A 250 -1.19 6.31 14.51
N ILE A 251 -2.45 6.07 14.91
CA ILE A 251 -2.80 5.41 16.15
C ILE A 251 -2.17 4.03 16.03
N HIS A 252 -1.10 3.84 16.79
CA HIS A 252 -0.27 2.65 16.90
C HIS A 252 -0.15 1.85 15.59
N TYR A 253 1.03 1.88 14.97
CA TYR A 253 1.45 0.81 14.04
C TYR A 253 1.53 -0.50 14.82
N ASN A 254 0.37 -1.03 15.16
CA ASN A 254 0.22 -2.38 15.61
C ASN A 254 0.19 -3.20 14.33
N LEU A 255 1.32 -3.86 14.05
CA LEU A 255 1.50 -4.77 12.92
C LEU A 255 0.45 -5.90 12.92
N ASP A 256 -0.26 -6.10 14.04
CA ASP A 256 -1.35 -7.08 14.12
C ASP A 256 -2.67 -6.58 13.49
N ILE A 257 -2.79 -5.30 13.13
CA ILE A 257 -4.01 -4.75 12.53
C ILE A 257 -4.01 -5.00 11.03
N THR A 258 -4.85 -5.92 10.59
CA THR A 258 -4.93 -6.35 9.18
C THR A 258 -6.17 -5.82 8.45
N ILE A 259 -6.96 -4.94 9.09
CA ILE A 259 -8.14 -4.30 8.48
C ILE A 259 -7.80 -2.90 8.03
N GLY A 260 -8.33 -2.50 6.87
CA GLY A 260 -8.27 -1.11 6.40
C GLY A 260 -8.84 -0.11 7.40
N LYS A 261 -8.18 1.05 7.51
CA LYS A 261 -8.62 2.18 8.31
C LYS A 261 -8.99 3.34 7.41
N ILE A 262 -10.08 4.03 7.73
CA ILE A 262 -10.44 5.30 7.09
C ILE A 262 -10.29 6.45 8.09
N PHE A 263 -9.71 7.56 7.65
CA PHE A 263 -9.66 8.79 8.45
C PHE A 263 -11.05 9.43 8.51
N GLY A 264 -11.40 10.02 9.67
CA GLY A 264 -12.68 10.71 9.82
C GLY A 264 -12.89 11.81 8.79
N GLN A 265 -11.82 12.52 8.41
CA GLN A 265 -11.89 13.55 7.37
C GLN A 265 -12.23 12.96 6.00
N GLU A 266 -11.57 11.86 5.60
CA GLU A 266 -11.91 11.22 4.32
C GLU A 266 -13.35 10.72 4.32
N LEU A 267 -13.81 10.15 5.44
CA LEU A 267 -15.22 9.77 5.57
C LEU A 267 -16.15 10.98 5.44
N ALA A 268 -15.81 12.11 6.07
CA ALA A 268 -16.57 13.35 5.93
C ALA A 268 -16.62 13.83 4.47
N ASP A 269 -15.47 13.90 3.80
CA ASP A 269 -15.35 14.30 2.40
C ASP A 269 -16.15 13.37 1.46
N ILE A 270 -16.18 12.07 1.75
CA ILE A 270 -17.01 11.10 1.02
C ILE A 270 -18.50 11.43 1.21
N ILE A 271 -18.94 11.64 2.45
CA ILE A 271 -20.35 11.95 2.79
C ILE A 271 -20.81 13.26 2.14
N ASP A 272 -19.93 14.27 2.11
CA ASP A 272 -20.20 15.57 1.49
C ASP A 272 -20.10 15.53 -0.06
N GLY A 273 -19.76 14.37 -0.64
CA GLY A 273 -19.70 14.18 -2.08
C GLY A 273 -18.47 14.79 -2.77
N ILE A 274 -17.44 15.16 -2.00
CA ILE A 274 -16.18 15.70 -2.52
C ILE A 274 -15.44 14.62 -3.33
N HIS A 275 -15.45 13.38 -2.86
CA HIS A 275 -14.89 12.24 -3.58
C HIS A 275 -15.91 11.64 -4.56
N SER A 276 -16.02 12.26 -5.75
CA SER A 276 -17.02 11.91 -6.77
C SER A 276 -16.98 10.47 -7.30
N HIS A 277 -15.89 9.74 -7.09
CA HIS A 277 -15.77 8.32 -7.45
C HIS A 277 -16.50 7.39 -6.48
N PHE A 278 -16.79 7.83 -5.25
CA PHE A 278 -17.60 7.09 -4.30
C PHE A 278 -19.08 7.42 -4.48
N ASN A 279 -19.89 6.40 -4.79
CA ASN A 279 -21.34 6.53 -4.79
C ASN A 279 -21.88 6.21 -3.38
N LEU A 280 -22.45 7.21 -2.71
CA LEU A 280 -23.01 7.11 -1.35
C LEU A 280 -24.07 6.02 -1.20
N GLU A 281 -24.90 5.77 -2.21
CA GLU A 281 -25.90 4.69 -2.17
C GLU A 281 -25.26 3.30 -2.10
N LYS A 282 -23.99 3.20 -2.51
CA LYS A 282 -23.19 1.96 -2.46
C LYS A 282 -22.28 1.91 -1.24
N ILE A 283 -22.40 2.86 -0.30
CA ILE A 283 -21.66 2.88 0.96
C ILE A 283 -22.61 2.53 2.11
N LYS A 284 -22.13 1.76 3.09
CA LYS A 284 -22.85 1.50 4.33
C LYS A 284 -22.03 1.90 5.54
N ILE A 285 -22.55 2.86 6.30
CA ILE A 285 -21.99 3.24 7.60
C ILE A 285 -22.68 2.42 8.68
N ILE A 286 -21.89 1.74 9.52
CA ILE A 286 -22.36 0.88 10.61
C ILE A 286 -21.97 1.56 11.93
N ASP A 287 -22.96 2.16 12.61
CA ASP A 287 -22.75 2.85 13.88
C ASP A 287 -22.96 1.87 15.04
N ILE A 288 -21.87 1.57 15.75
CA ILE A 288 -21.88 0.55 16.81
C ILE A 288 -22.11 1.10 18.22
N ARG A 289 -22.34 2.40 18.35
CA ARG A 289 -22.50 3.08 19.64
C ARG A 289 -23.79 2.65 20.34
N SER A 290 -23.93 3.04 21.61
CA SER A 290 -25.16 2.81 22.35
C SER A 290 -26.36 3.50 21.68
N LYS A 291 -27.57 3.01 21.99
CA LYS A 291 -28.81 3.62 21.49
C LYS A 291 -28.92 5.10 21.87
N ALA A 292 -28.52 5.46 23.09
CA ALA A 292 -28.55 6.84 23.58
C ALA A 292 -27.61 7.75 22.79
N GLU A 293 -26.39 7.28 22.47
CA GLU A 293 -25.43 8.03 21.65
C GLU A 293 -25.91 8.23 20.22
N TYR A 294 -26.44 7.17 19.60
CA TYR A 294 -26.98 7.24 18.24
C TYR A 294 -28.15 8.23 18.14
N GLN A 295 -29.04 8.24 19.14
CA GLN A 295 -30.18 9.16 19.20
C GLN A 295 -29.76 10.62 19.38
N ARG A 296 -28.70 10.89 20.16
CA ARG A 296 -28.15 12.25 20.34
C ARG A 296 -27.63 12.85 19.03
N GLY A 297 -27.15 12.02 18.12
CA GLY A 297 -26.69 12.45 16.80
C GLY A 297 -25.93 11.33 16.10
N HIS A 298 -26.24 11.09 14.84
CA HIS A 298 -25.62 10.04 14.01
C HIS A 298 -25.35 10.55 12.59
N LEU A 299 -24.45 9.87 11.87
CA LEU A 299 -24.17 10.23 10.48
C LEU A 299 -25.36 9.86 9.56
N PRO A 300 -25.62 10.65 8.50
CA PRO A 300 -26.66 10.33 7.53
C PRO A 300 -26.49 8.94 6.94
N GLN A 301 -27.59 8.23 6.72
CA GLN A 301 -27.64 6.89 6.11
C GLN A 301 -26.89 5.79 6.90
N SER A 302 -26.40 6.09 8.11
CA SER A 302 -25.84 5.09 9.01
C SER A 302 -26.92 4.13 9.50
N VAL A 303 -26.52 2.87 9.71
CA VAL A 303 -27.36 1.84 10.32
C VAL A 303 -26.86 1.62 11.73
N HIS A 304 -27.77 1.72 12.70
CA HIS A 304 -27.47 1.47 14.09
C HIS A 304 -27.31 -0.03 14.37
N PHE A 305 -26.13 -0.44 14.83
CA PHE A 305 -25.80 -1.82 15.20
C PHE A 305 -25.06 -1.84 16.56
N PRO A 306 -25.77 -1.55 17.67
CA PRO A 306 -25.13 -1.44 18.98
C PRO A 306 -24.52 -2.79 19.37
N ILE A 307 -23.23 -2.83 19.71
CA ILE A 307 -22.56 -4.08 20.12
C ILE A 307 -21.55 -3.82 21.23
N THR A 308 -21.45 -4.78 22.16
CA THR A 308 -20.47 -4.75 23.25
C THR A 308 -19.35 -5.75 23.01
N ILE A 309 -18.21 -5.54 23.68
CA ILE A 309 -17.06 -6.45 23.58
C ILE A 309 -17.40 -7.88 24.04
N GLU A 310 -18.31 -8.03 25.01
CA GLU A 310 -18.80 -9.33 25.48
C GLU A 310 -19.62 -10.07 24.43
N GLN A 311 -20.42 -9.34 23.64
CA GLN A 311 -21.18 -9.93 22.55
C GLN A 311 -20.25 -10.43 21.45
N LEU A 312 -19.12 -9.76 21.21
CA LEU A 312 -18.11 -10.18 20.23
C LEU A 312 -17.31 -11.42 20.67
N THR A 313 -17.20 -11.68 21.98
CA THR A 313 -16.44 -12.82 22.52
C THR A 313 -17.31 -14.04 22.83
N LYS A 314 -18.63 -13.86 23.04
CA LYS A 314 -19.57 -14.95 23.35
C LYS A 314 -20.18 -15.55 22.07
N ASN A 315 -19.87 -16.82 21.79
CA ASN A 315 -20.46 -17.61 20.69
C ASN A 315 -21.87 -18.14 21.04
N GLY A 316 -22.81 -17.25 21.37
CA GLY A 316 -24.21 -17.60 21.63
C GLY A 316 -25.07 -17.59 20.36
N LYS A 317 -26.14 -18.41 20.31
CA LYS A 317 -27.09 -18.46 19.17
C LYS A 317 -27.70 -17.09 18.82
N SER A 318 -28.02 -16.26 19.82
CA SER A 318 -28.56 -14.91 19.61
C SER A 318 -27.53 -13.96 18.99
N THR A 319 -26.26 -14.07 19.38
CA THR A 319 -25.16 -13.30 18.79
C THR A 319 -24.96 -13.69 17.33
N ILE A 320 -25.00 -14.99 17.01
CA ILE A 320 -24.85 -15.50 15.63
C ILE A 320 -25.98 -14.96 14.73
N ALA A 321 -27.24 -15.09 15.14
CA ALA A 321 -28.38 -14.60 14.36
C ALA A 321 -28.31 -13.08 14.11
N LYS A 322 -27.80 -12.31 15.08
CA LYS A 322 -27.57 -10.87 14.94
C LYS A 322 -26.49 -10.55 13.90
N PHE A 323 -25.42 -11.34 13.84
CA PHE A 323 -24.37 -11.18 12.82
C PHE A 323 -24.83 -11.64 11.42
N GLU A 324 -25.63 -12.70 11.32
CA GLU A 324 -26.22 -13.13 10.05
C GLU A 324 -27.14 -12.05 9.47
N ASN A 325 -27.92 -11.38 10.32
CA ASN A 325 -28.73 -10.24 9.91
C ASN A 325 -27.88 -9.05 9.44
N LEU A 326 -26.79 -8.73 10.16
CA LEU A 326 -25.86 -7.71 9.69
C LEU A 326 -25.26 -8.08 8.33
N GLN A 327 -24.82 -9.33 8.16
CA GLN A 327 -24.24 -9.83 6.93
C GLN A 327 -25.18 -9.63 5.73
N SER A 328 -26.45 -10.06 5.84
CA SER A 328 -27.42 -9.90 4.76
C SER A 328 -27.66 -8.43 4.42
N ASN A 329 -27.64 -7.55 5.41
CA ASN A 329 -27.86 -6.11 5.22
C ASN A 329 -26.68 -5.38 4.57
N ILE A 330 -25.44 -5.87 4.73
CA ILE A 330 -24.25 -5.14 4.27
C ILE A 330 -23.55 -5.76 3.06
N LYS A 331 -23.79 -7.04 2.74
CA LYS A 331 -23.00 -7.78 1.73
C LYS A 331 -22.92 -7.10 0.36
N ASN A 332 -24.00 -6.47 -0.09
CA ASN A 332 -24.13 -5.88 -1.43
C ASN A 332 -23.55 -4.46 -1.57
N TYR A 333 -23.11 -3.83 -0.48
CA TYR A 333 -22.53 -2.49 -0.53
C TYR A 333 -21.08 -2.55 -1.05
N LYS A 334 -20.65 -1.55 -1.82
CA LYS A 334 -19.28 -1.47 -2.35
C LYS A 334 -18.26 -1.08 -1.29
N LEU A 335 -18.67 -0.40 -0.23
CA LEU A 335 -17.80 -0.02 0.90
C LEU A 335 -18.62 -0.06 2.20
N LYS A 336 -18.06 -0.63 3.25
CA LYS A 336 -18.66 -0.75 4.57
C LYS A 336 -17.73 -0.13 5.60
N ILE A 337 -18.26 0.78 6.40
CA ILE A 337 -17.45 1.61 7.30
C ILE A 337 -18.01 1.49 8.71
N ILE A 338 -17.19 0.99 9.63
CA ILE A 338 -17.58 0.82 11.03
C ILE A 338 -17.16 2.06 11.82
N ILE A 339 -18.11 2.72 12.47
CA ILE A 339 -17.89 3.89 13.34
C ILE A 339 -18.32 3.57 14.77
N GLY A 340 -17.72 4.25 15.74
CA GLY A 340 -18.06 4.14 17.16
C GLY A 340 -17.03 4.82 18.05
N GLU A 341 -17.19 4.74 19.37
CA GLU A 341 -16.25 5.34 20.33
C GLU A 341 -15.03 4.43 20.57
N GLU A 342 -15.26 3.18 20.97
CA GLU A 342 -14.17 2.26 21.32
C GLU A 342 -13.49 1.60 20.11
N PHE A 343 -12.20 1.85 19.94
CA PHE A 343 -11.40 1.32 18.83
C PHE A 343 -11.35 -0.22 18.82
N ASP A 344 -11.20 -0.85 19.99
CA ASP A 344 -11.10 -2.31 20.10
C ASP A 344 -12.38 -3.03 19.67
N ILE A 345 -13.55 -2.42 19.93
CA ILE A 345 -14.83 -2.97 19.49
C ILE A 345 -14.93 -2.87 17.95
N ARG A 346 -14.56 -1.73 17.36
CA ARG A 346 -14.51 -1.55 15.90
C ARG A 346 -13.60 -2.59 15.25
N LEU A 347 -12.39 -2.75 15.79
CA LEU A 347 -11.40 -3.70 15.29
C LEU A 347 -11.89 -5.14 15.38
N LYS A 348 -12.45 -5.56 16.52
CA LYS A 348 -12.99 -6.92 16.70
C LYS A 348 -14.17 -7.21 15.77
N LEU A 349 -15.11 -6.27 15.62
CA LEU A 349 -16.24 -6.42 14.70
C LEU A 349 -15.76 -6.47 13.24
N GLY A 350 -14.86 -5.57 12.86
CA GLY A 350 -14.28 -5.58 11.51
C GLY A 350 -13.59 -6.92 11.21
N ASN A 351 -12.80 -7.44 12.15
CA ASN A 351 -12.08 -8.71 11.98
C ASN A 351 -13.05 -9.87 11.84
N TYR A 352 -14.16 -9.84 12.58
CA TYR A 352 -15.23 -10.82 12.42
C TYR A 352 -15.84 -10.75 11.02
N ILE A 353 -16.21 -9.56 10.54
CA ILE A 353 -16.82 -9.39 9.22
C ILE A 353 -15.85 -9.81 8.10
N VAL A 354 -14.59 -9.45 8.20
CA VAL A 354 -13.56 -9.76 7.20
C VAL A 354 -13.18 -11.24 7.24
N TYR A 355 -12.78 -11.78 8.39
CA TYR A 355 -12.17 -13.11 8.48
C TYR A 355 -13.12 -14.25 8.87
N LYS A 356 -14.33 -13.95 9.36
CA LYS A 356 -15.35 -14.98 9.61
C LYS A 356 -16.44 -14.98 8.55
N LEU A 357 -16.80 -13.80 8.03
CA LEU A 357 -17.86 -13.69 7.02
C LEU A 357 -17.32 -13.49 5.59
N TYR A 358 -16.02 -13.30 5.42
CA TYR A 358 -15.35 -13.07 4.13
C TYR A 358 -15.99 -11.93 3.32
N ILE A 359 -16.44 -10.86 4.00
CA ILE A 359 -17.04 -9.71 3.33
C ILE A 359 -15.93 -8.71 2.97
N PRO A 360 -15.72 -8.39 1.68
CA PRO A 360 -14.71 -7.43 1.25
C PRO A 360 -15.19 -5.99 1.44
N ASN A 361 -14.24 -5.08 1.29
CA ASN A 361 -14.37 -3.63 1.32
C ASN A 361 -14.91 -3.12 2.65
N VAL A 362 -14.36 -3.65 3.74
CA VAL A 362 -14.71 -3.29 5.11
C VAL A 362 -13.55 -2.54 5.73
N CYS A 363 -13.81 -1.34 6.24
CA CYS A 363 -12.84 -0.56 7.00
C CYS A 363 -13.43 -0.03 8.30
N ILE A 364 -12.55 0.32 9.23
CA ILE A 364 -12.92 0.96 10.49
C ILE A 364 -12.56 2.43 10.43
N CYS A 365 -13.41 3.30 10.96
CA CYS A 365 -13.05 4.69 11.16
C CYS A 365 -12.03 4.79 12.29
N SER A 366 -10.90 5.43 11.99
CA SER A 366 -9.78 5.61 12.92
C SER A 366 -10.06 6.65 13.98
N THR A 367 -11.03 7.54 13.75
CA THR A 367 -11.33 8.67 14.63
C THR A 367 -12.62 8.44 15.42
N GLU A 368 -12.71 9.10 16.56
CA GLU A 368 -13.93 9.16 17.38
C GLU A 368 -14.99 10.05 16.72
N MET A 369 -16.21 10.03 17.28
CA MET A 369 -17.35 10.73 16.68
C MET A 369 -17.26 12.26 16.75
N ASP A 370 -16.43 12.79 17.63
CA ASP A 370 -16.25 14.23 17.85
C ASP A 370 -15.88 15.00 16.58
N ILE A 371 -15.16 14.36 15.65
CA ILE A 371 -14.79 14.99 14.38
C ILE A 371 -16.05 15.33 13.56
N PHE A 372 -17.01 14.41 13.46
CA PHE A 372 -18.23 14.62 12.70
C PHE A 372 -19.15 15.67 13.34
N SER A 373 -19.12 15.77 14.67
CA SER A 373 -19.80 16.84 15.39
C SER A 373 -19.22 18.22 15.05
N LYS A 374 -17.89 18.35 15.01
CA LYS A 374 -17.20 19.60 14.63
C LYS A 374 -17.54 20.05 13.20
N TYR A 375 -17.86 19.12 12.31
CA TYR A 375 -18.26 19.40 10.93
C TYR A 375 -19.77 19.54 10.74
N ASN A 376 -20.58 19.57 11.81
CA ASN A 376 -22.04 19.64 11.76
C ASN A 376 -22.69 18.55 10.89
N MET A 377 -22.08 17.36 10.84
CA MET A 377 -22.54 16.25 10.01
C MET A 377 -23.54 15.34 10.72
N LEU A 378 -23.77 15.55 12.02
CA LEU A 378 -24.63 14.69 12.81
C LEU A 378 -26.10 15.12 12.68
N THR A 379 -26.97 14.16 12.34
CA THR A 379 -28.42 14.31 12.36
C THR A 379 -28.99 13.71 13.65
N SER A 380 -29.96 14.36 14.28
CA SER A 380 -30.66 13.84 15.47
C SER A 380 -32.00 13.22 15.09
N ILE A 381 -32.43 12.21 15.85
CA ILE A 381 -33.83 11.75 15.80
C ILE A 381 -34.61 12.73 16.67
N VAL A 382 -35.48 13.53 16.06
CA VAL A 382 -36.39 14.45 16.77
C VAL A 382 -37.38 13.67 17.62
#